data_AF-A0A5M3MQE7-F1
#
_entry.id   AF-A0A5M3MQE7-F1
#
_cell.length_a   1.000
_cell.length_b   1.000
_cell.length_c   1.000
_cell.angle_alpha   90.00
_cell.angle_beta   90.00
_cell.angle_gamma   90.00
#
_symmetry.space_group_name_H-M   'P 1'
#
loop_
_entity.id
_entity.type
_entity.pdbx_description
1 polymer ?
#
loop_
_entity_poly.entity_id
_entity_poly.type
_entity_poly.pdbx_seq_one_letter_code
_entity_poly.pdbx_strand_id
1 'polypeptide(L)'
;MDTDAAQQFDSAGDLNELDIKLRQFQLSSKPSNGKLLPSPYLPPELNISETPQNKPPRRAFYGFAVSTDLMLDYALRWYERILTRESLKDVDPFWVTDIWAGAAHQHLELDPVHPRLNVPMVETPDGLQPCVAIYDSYDMIRWNLNEEEETEFLEFIKSELGLPESQEPLWYYCHGR
;
A
#
# COMPACT_ATOMS: atom_id res chain seq x y z
N MET A 1 9.02 -17.45 48.29
CA MET A 1 7.94 -18.42 48.07
C MET A 1 6.69 -17.86 48.71
N ASP A 2 5.64 -17.43 48.03
CA ASP A 2 5.40 -17.13 46.63
C ASP A 2 4.26 -16.10 46.61
N THR A 3 4.36 -15.16 45.69
CA THR A 3 3.38 -14.11 45.37
C THR A 3 2.22 -14.70 44.59
N ASP A 4 0.99 -14.59 45.10
CA ASP A 4 -0.23 -14.78 44.31
C ASP A 4 -0.90 -13.42 44.12
N ALA A 5 -0.53 -12.76 43.02
CA ALA A 5 -1.26 -11.63 42.45
C ALA A 5 -2.10 -12.18 41.30
N ALA A 6 -3.34 -12.59 41.60
CA ALA A 6 -4.33 -12.87 40.57
C ALA A 6 -4.78 -11.53 39.96
N GLN A 7 -4.16 -11.16 38.83
CA GLN A 7 -4.63 -10.09 37.96
C GLN A 7 -5.99 -10.47 37.38
N GLN A 8 -7.04 -9.78 37.81
CA GLN A 8 -8.31 -9.68 37.11
C GLN A 8 -8.07 -8.85 35.84
N PHE A 9 -8.02 -9.50 34.68
CA PHE A 9 -8.15 -8.83 33.39
C PHE A 9 -9.64 -8.73 33.03
N ASP A 10 -10.16 -7.51 33.07
CA ASP A 10 -11.50 -7.14 32.62
C ASP A 10 -11.67 -7.46 31.12
N SER A 11 -12.24 -8.64 30.85
CA SER A 11 -12.46 -9.21 29.52
C SER A 11 -13.81 -8.76 28.94
N ALA A 12 -13.93 -7.49 28.58
CA ALA A 12 -15.10 -6.99 27.84
C ALA A 12 -14.76 -6.08 26.64
N GLY A 13 -13.59 -5.43 26.62
CA GLY A 13 -13.13 -4.63 25.47
C GLY A 13 -12.54 -5.46 24.32
N ASP A 14 -11.89 -6.57 24.67
CA ASP A 14 -11.08 -7.38 23.75
C ASP A 14 -11.94 -8.24 22.79
N LEU A 15 -13.10 -8.70 23.26
CA LEU A 15 -14.01 -9.52 22.45
C LEU A 15 -14.63 -8.76 21.27
N ASN A 16 -14.84 -7.45 21.41
CA ASN A 16 -15.41 -6.64 20.35
C ASN A 16 -14.36 -6.35 19.26
N GLU A 17 -13.11 -6.15 19.67
CA GLU A 17 -11.98 -6.01 18.76
C GLU A 17 -11.69 -7.34 18.04
N LEU A 18 -11.78 -8.47 18.75
CA LEU A 18 -11.69 -9.80 18.17
C LEU A 18 -12.84 -10.09 17.20
N ASP A 19 -14.08 -9.68 17.49
CA ASP A 19 -15.23 -9.86 16.60
C ASP A 19 -15.14 -8.96 15.36
N ILE A 20 -14.59 -7.73 15.50
CA ILE A 20 -14.26 -6.86 14.36
C ILE A 20 -13.16 -7.49 13.50
N LYS A 21 -12.06 -7.97 14.12
CA LYS A 21 -10.98 -8.67 13.44
C LYS A 21 -11.47 -9.94 12.75
N LEU A 22 -12.31 -10.74 13.41
CA LEU A 22 -12.94 -11.95 12.84
C LEU A 22 -13.88 -11.63 11.68
N ARG A 23 -14.70 -10.58 11.77
CA ARG A 23 -15.56 -10.15 10.67
C ARG A 23 -14.77 -9.61 9.48
N GLN A 24 -13.69 -8.87 9.74
CA GLN A 24 -12.74 -8.44 8.69
C GLN A 24 -12.03 -9.64 8.04
N PHE A 25 -11.63 -10.63 8.82
CA PHE A 25 -11.03 -11.89 8.33
C PHE A 25 -12.04 -12.75 7.55
N GLN A 26 -13.31 -12.74 7.93
CA GLN A 26 -14.39 -13.42 7.21
C GLN A 26 -14.77 -12.73 5.89
N LEU A 27 -14.50 -11.43 5.76
CA LEU A 27 -14.60 -10.72 4.47
C LEU A 27 -13.43 -11.09 3.53
N SER A 28 -12.24 -11.40 4.06
CA SER A 28 -11.09 -11.83 3.24
C SER A 28 -11.10 -13.32 2.90
N SER A 29 -11.74 -14.18 3.72
CA SER A 29 -11.68 -15.64 3.60
C SER A 29 -12.82 -16.30 2.83
N LYS A 30 -13.75 -15.53 2.24
CA LYS A 30 -14.56 -16.10 1.15
C LYS A 30 -13.61 -16.34 -0.02
N PRO A 31 -13.59 -17.55 -0.61
CA PRO A 31 -12.82 -17.79 -1.82
C PRO A 31 -13.39 -16.86 -2.88
N SER A 32 -12.72 -15.72 -3.08
CA SER A 32 -13.02 -14.86 -4.18
C SER A 32 -12.79 -15.68 -5.44
N ASN A 33 -13.61 -15.47 -6.46
CA ASN A 33 -13.42 -16.07 -7.78
C ASN A 33 -12.14 -15.54 -8.46
N GLY A 34 -10.98 -15.64 -7.81
CA GLY A 34 -9.66 -15.27 -8.31
C GLY A 34 -9.26 -13.80 -8.15
N LYS A 35 -10.13 -12.90 -7.68
CA LYS A 35 -9.82 -11.47 -7.47
C LYS A 35 -9.54 -11.20 -5.99
N LEU A 36 -8.29 -10.92 -5.65
CA LEU A 36 -7.91 -10.57 -4.29
C LEU A 36 -8.31 -9.10 -4.02
N LEU A 37 -8.97 -8.84 -2.90
CA LEU A 37 -9.42 -7.49 -2.50
C LEU A 37 -8.39 -6.86 -1.57
N PRO A 38 -8.13 -5.54 -1.68
CA PRO A 38 -7.17 -4.86 -0.84
C PRO A 38 -7.49 -5.06 0.65
N SER A 39 -6.45 -5.20 1.45
CA SER A 39 -6.56 -5.64 2.86
C SER A 39 -5.78 -4.70 3.78
N PRO A 40 -6.31 -4.38 4.98
CA PRO A 40 -5.54 -3.64 5.98
C PRO A 40 -4.35 -4.43 6.53
N TYR A 41 -4.38 -5.75 6.41
CA TYR A 41 -3.31 -6.65 6.86
C TYR A 41 -2.70 -7.39 5.67
N LEU A 42 -1.38 -7.63 5.68
CA LEU A 42 -0.74 -8.48 4.70
C LEU A 42 -1.33 -9.90 4.84
N PRO A 43 -2.00 -10.44 3.81
CA PRO A 43 -2.56 -11.78 3.89
C PRO A 43 -1.45 -12.83 4.11
N PRO A 44 -1.65 -13.85 4.96
CA PRO A 44 -0.66 -14.88 5.24
C PRO A 44 -0.14 -15.57 3.97
N GLU A 45 -0.97 -15.74 2.94
CA GLU A 45 -0.57 -16.39 1.69
C GLU A 45 0.46 -15.60 0.86
N LEU A 46 0.70 -14.34 1.21
CA LEU A 46 1.69 -13.47 0.58
C LEU A 46 2.91 -13.23 1.49
N ASN A 47 2.86 -13.73 2.72
CA ASN A 47 4.02 -13.73 3.59
C ASN A 47 5.02 -14.74 3.03
N ILE A 48 6.16 -14.24 2.54
CA ILE A 48 7.23 -15.07 1.96
C ILE A 48 7.73 -16.11 2.97
N SER A 49 7.67 -15.81 4.27
CA SER A 49 8.06 -16.76 5.31
C SER A 49 7.10 -17.95 5.46
N GLU A 50 5.89 -17.86 4.91
CA GLU A 50 4.81 -18.87 5.02
C GLU A 50 4.46 -19.53 3.67
N THR A 51 5.02 -19.03 2.56
CA THR A 51 4.64 -19.50 1.21
C THR A 51 5.38 -20.80 0.81
N PRO A 52 4.68 -21.85 0.35
CA PRO A 52 5.32 -23.05 -0.17
C PRO A 52 6.19 -22.76 -1.40
N GLN A 53 7.42 -23.30 -1.43
CA GLN A 53 8.45 -23.06 -2.49
C GLN A 53 8.00 -23.29 -3.95
N ASN A 54 6.86 -23.96 -4.18
CA ASN A 54 6.39 -24.34 -5.51
C ASN A 54 5.46 -23.32 -6.20
N LYS A 55 5.13 -22.19 -5.56
CA LYS A 55 4.48 -21.04 -6.19
C LYS A 55 5.08 -19.75 -5.61
N PRO A 56 5.73 -18.88 -6.41
CA PRO A 56 6.17 -17.60 -5.90
C PRO A 56 4.94 -16.83 -5.36
N PRO A 57 5.01 -16.28 -4.13
CA PRO A 57 3.88 -15.52 -3.58
C PRO A 57 3.55 -14.35 -4.50
N ARG A 58 2.26 -14.02 -4.63
CA ARG A 58 1.88 -12.80 -5.35
C ARG A 58 2.51 -11.62 -4.59
N ARG A 59 3.12 -10.68 -5.31
CA ARG A 59 3.69 -9.47 -4.72
C ARG A 59 2.56 -8.54 -4.29
N ALA A 60 2.65 -8.00 -3.09
CA ALA A 60 1.72 -7.02 -2.56
C ALA A 60 2.46 -5.78 -2.08
N PHE A 61 1.76 -4.65 -2.14
CA PHE A 61 2.30 -3.34 -1.85
C PHE A 61 1.40 -2.61 -0.87
N TYR A 62 1.99 -1.99 0.16
CA TYR A 62 1.26 -1.24 1.17
C TYR A 62 1.36 0.26 0.89
N GLY A 63 0.20 0.90 0.72
CA GLY A 63 0.13 2.33 0.45
C GLY A 63 -1.24 2.74 -0.05
N PHE A 64 -1.30 3.68 -0.99
CA PHE A 64 -2.55 4.23 -1.51
C PHE A 64 -2.74 3.90 -2.98
N ALA A 65 -3.82 3.19 -3.33
CA ALA A 65 -4.25 3.14 -4.72
C ALA A 65 -4.92 4.46 -5.12
N VAL A 66 -4.49 5.01 -6.25
CA VAL A 66 -4.91 6.33 -6.73
C VAL A 66 -5.22 6.25 -8.22
N SER A 67 -6.03 7.17 -8.73
CA SER A 67 -6.35 7.17 -10.16
C SER A 67 -5.14 7.60 -11.00
N THR A 68 -5.03 7.06 -12.21
CA THR A 68 -4.00 7.49 -13.17
C THR A 68 -4.09 8.99 -13.47
N ASP A 69 -5.30 9.54 -13.55
CA ASP A 69 -5.51 10.98 -13.75
C ASP A 69 -4.93 11.80 -12.59
N LEU A 70 -5.13 11.36 -11.33
CA LEU A 70 -4.58 12.05 -10.15
C LEU A 70 -3.05 12.07 -10.19
N MET A 71 -2.44 10.93 -10.51
CA MET A 71 -0.98 10.85 -10.60
C MET A 71 -0.42 11.66 -11.78
N LEU A 72 -1.13 11.67 -12.90
CA LEU A 72 -0.77 12.50 -14.04
C LEU A 72 -0.85 13.99 -13.69
N ASP A 73 -1.94 14.44 -13.08
CA ASP A 73 -2.10 15.82 -12.65
C ASP A 73 -1.08 16.21 -11.58
N TYR A 74 -0.74 15.30 -10.69
CA TYR A 74 0.35 15.47 -9.74
C TYR A 74 1.70 15.67 -10.45
N ALA A 75 2.05 14.79 -11.40
CA ALA A 75 3.31 14.89 -12.14
C ALA A 75 3.38 16.17 -13.00
N LEU A 76 2.27 16.60 -13.59
CA LEU A 76 2.20 17.84 -14.36
C LEU A 76 2.38 19.09 -13.48
N ARG A 77 1.85 19.08 -12.26
CA ARG A 77 2.11 20.15 -11.27
C ARG A 77 3.59 20.20 -10.88
N TRP A 78 4.24 19.04 -10.75
CA TRP A 78 5.65 18.97 -10.37
C TRP A 78 6.60 19.37 -11.50
N TYR A 79 6.37 18.86 -12.71
CA TYR A 79 7.13 19.20 -13.91
C TYR A 79 6.60 20.45 -14.61
N GLU A 80 6.08 21.42 -13.84
CA GLU A 80 5.52 22.64 -14.38
C GLU A 80 6.55 23.30 -15.33
N ARG A 81 6.06 23.77 -16.49
CA ARG A 81 6.86 24.38 -17.58
C ARG A 81 7.69 23.42 -18.43
N ILE A 82 7.80 22.14 -18.05
CA ILE A 82 8.50 21.11 -18.83
C ILE A 82 7.49 20.22 -19.58
N LEU A 83 6.39 19.84 -18.92
CA LEU A 83 5.38 18.96 -19.48
C LEU A 83 3.98 19.57 -19.38
N THR A 84 3.14 19.28 -20.37
CA THR A 84 1.71 19.62 -20.38
C THR A 84 0.87 18.39 -20.70
N ARG A 85 -0.40 18.38 -20.30
CA ARG A 85 -1.32 17.28 -20.63
C ARG A 85 -1.43 17.08 -22.15
N GLU A 86 -1.39 18.16 -22.93
CA GLU A 86 -1.34 18.11 -24.40
C GLU A 86 -0.09 17.42 -24.93
N SER A 87 1.08 17.70 -24.35
CA SER A 87 2.35 17.10 -24.79
C SER A 87 2.42 15.59 -24.58
N LEU A 88 1.56 15.04 -23.71
CA LEU A 88 1.52 13.62 -23.38
C LEU A 88 0.47 12.83 -24.17
N LYS A 89 -0.37 13.49 -24.99
CA LYS A 89 -1.44 12.81 -25.75
C LYS A 89 -0.91 11.79 -26.77
N ASP A 90 0.25 12.08 -27.34
CA ASP A 90 0.89 11.24 -28.38
C ASP A 90 2.02 10.36 -27.80
N VAL A 91 2.24 10.41 -26.49
CA VAL A 91 3.26 9.61 -25.79
C VAL A 91 2.68 8.23 -25.47
N ASP A 92 3.48 7.18 -25.63
CA ASP A 92 3.08 5.82 -25.25
C ASP A 92 2.61 5.80 -23.78
N PRO A 93 1.45 5.23 -23.46
CA PRO A 93 0.96 5.12 -22.09
C PRO A 93 1.96 4.49 -21.12
N PHE A 94 2.83 3.59 -21.60
CA PHE A 94 3.91 3.02 -20.80
C PHE A 94 4.90 4.09 -20.34
N TRP A 95 5.34 4.97 -21.24
CA TRP A 95 6.23 6.08 -20.89
C TRP A 95 5.53 7.12 -20.02
N VAL A 96 4.22 7.29 -20.18
CA VAL A 96 3.43 8.14 -19.27
C VAL A 96 3.54 7.58 -17.85
N THR A 97 3.39 6.27 -17.63
CA THR A 97 3.60 5.62 -16.32
C THR A 97 4.94 5.96 -15.68
N ASP A 98 6.03 5.92 -16.44
CA ASP A 98 7.36 6.25 -15.93
C ASP A 98 7.48 7.73 -15.52
N ILE A 99 6.79 8.64 -16.21
CA ILE A 99 6.82 10.08 -15.90
C ILE A 99 6.22 10.35 -14.53
N TRP A 100 5.01 9.85 -14.23
CA TRP A 100 4.38 10.14 -12.95
C TRP A 100 4.92 9.28 -11.81
N ALA A 101 5.42 8.06 -12.08
CA ALA A 101 6.24 7.34 -11.11
C ALA A 101 7.52 8.13 -10.77
N GLY A 102 8.20 8.70 -11.77
CA GLY A 102 9.38 9.53 -11.57
C GLY A 102 9.12 10.77 -10.73
N ALA A 103 8.02 11.48 -10.97
CA ALA A 103 7.61 12.62 -10.13
C ALA A 103 7.38 12.20 -8.67
N ALA A 104 6.70 11.07 -8.46
CA ALA A 104 6.45 10.53 -7.13
C ALA A 104 7.76 10.17 -6.42
N HIS A 105 8.67 9.42 -7.06
CA HIS A 105 9.97 9.07 -6.46
C HIS A 105 10.84 10.29 -6.12
N GLN A 106 10.73 11.38 -6.87
CA GLN A 106 11.52 12.60 -6.61
C GLN A 106 10.94 13.47 -5.50
N HIS A 107 9.62 13.49 -5.34
CA HIS A 107 8.95 14.43 -4.43
C HIS A 107 8.35 13.77 -3.19
N LEU A 108 7.85 12.54 -3.32
CA LEU A 108 7.23 11.81 -2.21
C LEU A 108 8.23 10.98 -1.41
N GLU A 109 9.45 10.79 -1.88
CA GLU A 109 10.48 10.07 -1.12
C GLU A 109 11.05 10.94 0.01
N LEU A 110 10.84 10.52 1.26
CA LEU A 110 11.33 11.23 2.44
C LEU A 110 12.79 10.86 2.78
N ASP A 111 13.25 9.64 2.46
CA ASP A 111 14.64 9.23 2.65
C ASP A 111 15.32 8.95 1.30
N PRO A 112 15.95 9.97 0.67
CA PRO A 112 16.67 9.78 -0.58
C PRO A 112 17.94 8.91 -0.43
N VAL A 113 18.43 8.67 0.78
CA VAL A 113 19.59 7.80 1.04
C VAL A 113 19.18 6.33 1.00
N HIS A 114 17.97 6.02 1.49
CA HIS A 114 17.39 4.68 1.45
C HIS A 114 15.98 4.75 0.84
N PRO A 115 15.86 4.91 -0.48
CA PRO A 115 14.57 5.08 -1.13
C PRO A 115 13.71 3.82 -1.00
N ARG A 116 12.41 4.03 -0.79
CA ARG A 116 11.41 3.01 -0.46
C ARG A 116 10.15 3.15 -1.27
N LEU A 117 9.84 4.35 -1.72
CA LEU A 117 8.65 4.61 -2.48
C LEU A 117 8.65 3.69 -3.71
N ASN A 118 7.53 3.02 -3.94
CA ASN A 118 7.26 2.21 -5.12
C ASN A 118 5.95 2.70 -5.75
N VAL A 119 5.88 2.69 -7.09
CA VAL A 119 4.65 3.07 -7.82
C VAL A 119 4.17 1.97 -8.78
N PRO A 120 3.85 0.76 -8.28
CA PRO A 120 3.37 -0.33 -9.13
C PRO A 120 1.92 -0.12 -9.57
N MET A 121 1.55 -0.77 -10.68
CA MET A 121 0.14 -1.01 -11.00
C MET A 121 -0.38 -2.19 -10.17
N VAL A 122 -1.49 -1.97 -9.48
CA VAL A 122 -2.13 -2.93 -8.56
C VAL A 122 -3.60 -3.14 -8.89
N GLU A 123 -4.14 -4.27 -8.47
CA GLU A 123 -5.56 -4.59 -8.62
C GLU A 123 -6.42 -3.86 -7.59
N THR A 124 -7.45 -3.17 -8.06
CA THR A 124 -8.52 -2.59 -7.25
C THR A 124 -9.88 -3.07 -7.77
N PRO A 125 -10.98 -2.88 -6.99
CA PRO A 125 -12.33 -3.16 -7.48
C PRO A 125 -12.68 -2.43 -8.79
N ASP A 126 -12.08 -1.26 -9.02
CA ASP A 126 -12.32 -0.40 -10.18
C ASP A 126 -11.38 -0.68 -11.35
N GLY A 127 -10.46 -1.64 -11.21
CA GLY A 127 -9.51 -2.03 -12.25
C GLY A 127 -8.05 -1.89 -11.80
N LEU A 128 -7.13 -1.89 -12.76
CA LEU A 128 -5.73 -1.64 -12.46
C LEU A 128 -5.52 -0.15 -12.20
N GLN A 129 -4.97 0.16 -11.04
CA GLN A 129 -4.62 1.52 -10.66
C GLN A 129 -3.20 1.55 -10.11
N PRO A 130 -2.49 2.67 -10.21
CA PRO A 130 -1.27 2.81 -9.44
C PRO A 130 -1.49 2.74 -7.94
N CYS A 131 -0.50 2.18 -7.27
CA CYS A 131 -0.34 2.28 -5.83
C CYS A 131 0.90 3.10 -5.54
N VAL A 132 0.79 4.16 -4.76
CA VAL A 132 1.97 4.82 -4.17
C VAL A 132 2.23 4.13 -2.84
N ALA A 133 3.28 3.31 -2.79
CA ALA A 133 3.53 2.35 -1.73
C ALA A 133 4.89 2.58 -1.04
N ILE A 134 4.92 2.35 0.27
CA ILE A 134 6.14 2.46 1.09
C ILE A 134 6.69 1.10 1.53
N TYR A 135 5.88 0.05 1.40
CA TYR A 135 6.33 -1.34 1.58
C TYR A 135 5.94 -2.22 0.42
N ASP A 136 6.79 -3.20 0.23
CA ASP A 136 6.55 -4.40 -0.53
C ASP A 136 6.60 -5.62 0.40
N SER A 137 5.70 -6.57 0.17
CA SER A 137 5.70 -7.91 0.78
C SER A 137 7.04 -8.66 0.69
N TYR A 138 7.92 -8.28 -0.25
CA TYR A 138 9.27 -8.82 -0.40
C TYR A 138 10.36 -8.05 0.36
N ASP A 139 10.03 -6.93 0.98
CA ASP A 139 11.00 -6.18 1.78
C ASP A 139 11.48 -7.01 2.96
N MET A 140 12.78 -6.93 3.23
CA MET A 140 13.38 -7.66 4.34
C MET A 140 12.91 -7.05 5.67
N ILE A 141 12.61 -7.87 6.68
CA ILE A 141 12.18 -7.47 8.04
C ILE A 141 13.04 -6.35 8.68
N ARG A 142 14.31 -6.21 8.28
CA ARG A 142 15.22 -5.17 8.77
C ARG A 142 15.03 -3.80 8.13
N TRP A 143 14.08 -3.67 7.21
CA TRP A 143 13.76 -2.46 6.49
C TRP A 143 12.44 -1.85 6.96
N ASN A 144 11.82 -2.33 8.04
CA ASN A 144 10.59 -1.73 8.55
C ASN A 144 10.89 -0.34 9.13
N LEU A 145 10.06 0.65 8.77
CA LEU A 145 10.04 1.92 9.50
C LEU A 145 9.46 1.66 10.89
N ASN A 146 9.78 2.54 11.84
CA ASN A 146 9.02 2.53 13.08
C ASN A 146 7.61 3.13 12.84
N GLU A 147 6.69 2.94 13.78
CA GLU A 147 5.29 3.36 13.64
C GLU A 147 5.13 4.88 13.40
N GLU A 148 5.99 5.70 14.00
CA GLU A 148 5.96 7.16 13.84
C GLU A 148 6.45 7.57 12.44
N GLU A 149 7.58 7.02 11.99
CA GLU A 149 8.13 7.23 10.65
C GLU A 149 7.17 6.76 9.55
N GLU A 150 6.54 5.59 9.75
CA GLU A 150 5.54 5.05 8.84
C GLU A 150 4.32 5.98 8.73
N THR A 151 3.82 6.44 9.88
CA THR A 151 2.68 7.36 9.95
C THR A 151 3.01 8.68 9.26
N GLU A 152 4.18 9.27 9.55
CA GLU A 152 4.65 10.51 8.93
C GLU A 152 4.73 10.37 7.41
N PHE A 153 5.27 9.27 6.91
CA PHE A 153 5.38 9.02 5.47
C PHE A 153 4.00 8.90 4.81
N LEU A 154 3.09 8.11 5.41
CA LEU A 154 1.75 7.91 4.86
C LEU A 154 0.92 9.20 4.89
N GLU A 155 1.00 9.98 5.97
CA GLU A 155 0.34 11.29 6.08
C GLU A 155 0.89 12.29 5.07
N PHE A 156 2.22 12.30 4.86
CA PHE A 156 2.86 13.12 3.84
C PHE A 156 2.35 12.78 2.44
N ILE A 157 2.37 11.50 2.05
CA ILE A 157 1.84 11.04 0.75
C ILE A 157 0.37 11.46 0.60
N LYS A 158 -0.44 11.22 1.63
CA LYS A 158 -1.89 11.50 1.62
C LYS A 158 -2.16 13.00 1.42
N SER A 159 -1.42 13.85 2.13
CA SER A 159 -1.50 15.32 2.01
C SER A 159 -1.07 15.80 0.63
N GLU A 160 0.11 15.38 0.15
CA GLU A 160 0.67 15.85 -1.12
C GLU A 160 -0.15 15.42 -2.35
N LEU A 161 -0.71 14.21 -2.31
CA LEU A 161 -1.60 13.73 -3.35
C LEU A 161 -3.03 14.29 -3.22
N GLY A 162 -3.35 14.96 -2.10
CA GLY A 162 -4.69 15.50 -1.84
C GLY A 162 -5.75 14.41 -1.69
N LEU A 163 -5.39 13.28 -1.09
CA LEU A 163 -6.30 12.16 -0.89
C LEU A 163 -7.31 12.45 0.22
N PRO A 164 -8.52 11.88 0.17
CA PRO A 164 -9.52 12.06 1.21
C PRO A 164 -9.02 11.58 2.58
N GLU A 165 -9.39 12.28 3.65
CA GLU A 165 -9.09 11.87 5.03
C GLU A 165 -9.58 10.45 5.35
N SER A 166 -10.68 10.00 4.73
CA SER A 166 -11.22 8.65 4.93
C SER A 166 -10.47 7.55 4.16
N GLN A 167 -9.54 7.89 3.28
CA GLN A 167 -8.76 6.90 2.54
C GLN A 167 -7.62 6.39 3.41
N GLU A 168 -7.68 5.11 3.77
CA GLU A 168 -6.64 4.42 4.54
C GLU A 168 -5.66 3.69 3.62
N PRO A 169 -4.39 3.56 4.02
CA PRO A 169 -3.43 2.74 3.29
C PRO A 169 -3.74 1.25 3.48
N LEU A 170 -3.66 0.50 2.38
CA LEU A 170 -4.00 -0.91 2.33
C LEU A 170 -2.92 -1.69 1.56
N TRP A 171 -2.91 -3.01 1.76
CA TRP A 171 -2.17 -3.95 0.94
C TRP A 171 -2.93 -4.20 -0.37
N TYR A 172 -2.30 -3.86 -1.48
CA TYR A 172 -2.81 -4.11 -2.82
C TYR A 172 -2.00 -5.17 -3.55
N TYR A 173 -2.66 -5.94 -4.40
CA TYR A 173 -2.05 -7.06 -5.11
C TYR A 173 -1.53 -6.60 -6.46
N CYS A 174 -0.33 -7.03 -6.80
CA CYS A 174 0.19 -6.93 -8.15
C CYS A 174 0.17 -8.32 -8.79
N HIS A 175 -0.43 -8.43 -9.98
CA HIS A 175 -0.21 -9.60 -10.82
C HIS A 175 1.15 -9.49 -11.49
N GLY A 176 2.16 -10.16 -10.92
CA GLY A 176 3.37 -10.51 -11.65
C GLY A 176 3.05 -11.53 -12.74
N ARG A 177 3.54 -11.27 -13.95
CA ARG A 177 3.67 -12.29 -15.01
C ARG A 177 4.62 -13.40 -14.57
#